data_AF-A0A1C2AWB4-F1
#
_entry.id   AF-A0A1C2AWB4-F1
#
_cell.length_a   1.000
_cell.length_b   1.000
_cell.length_c   1.000
_cell.angle_alpha   90.00
_cell.angle_beta   90.00
_cell.angle_gamma   90.00
#
_symmetry.space_group_name_H-M   'P 1'
#
loop_
_entity.id
_entity.type
_entity.pdbx_description
1 polymer ?
#
loop_
_entity_poly.entity_id
_entity_poly.type
_entity_poly.pdbx_seq_one_letter_code
_entity_poly.pdbx_strand_id
1 'polypeptide(L)' 'AIQITVADSRDGACSSSTLKEASSWGKVDTTKEQMVFAEATSVLPLIASDAYHTGEWKNRERKNFSKIF' A
#
# COMPACT_ATOMS: atom_id res chain seq x y z
N ALA A 1 4.28 1.06 -5.21
CA ALA A 1 2.98 0.92 -4.50
C ALA A 1 2.82 -0.49 -3.94
N ILE A 2 1.94 -0.71 -2.95
CA ILE A 2 1.62 -2.04 -2.42
C ILE A 2 0.13 -2.30 -2.65
N GLN A 3 -0.20 -3.41 -3.32
CA GLN A 3 -1.58 -3.83 -3.58
C GLN A 3 -1.84 -5.16 -2.88
N ILE A 4 -2.84 -5.20 -2.01
CA ILE A 4 -3.32 -6.42 -1.35
C ILE A 4 -4.65 -6.78 -2.00
N THR A 5 -4.76 -7.95 -2.61
CA THR A 5 -5.97 -8.34 -3.32
C THR A 5 -6.21 -9.84 -3.30
N VAL A 6 -7.49 -10.22 -3.40
CA VAL A 6 -7.95 -11.58 -3.70
C VAL A 6 -8.34 -11.73 -5.17
N ALA A 7 -8.26 -10.66 -5.95
CA ALA A 7 -8.58 -10.65 -7.36
C ALA A 7 -7.46 -11.33 -8.16
N ASP A 8 -7.86 -12.19 -9.07
CA ASP A 8 -6.95 -12.93 -9.94
C ASP A 8 -6.72 -12.13 -11.23
N SER A 9 -5.45 -11.91 -11.60
CA SER A 9 -5.07 -11.12 -12.77
C SER A 9 -5.62 -11.65 -14.11
N ARG A 10 -6.13 -12.88 -14.15
CA ARG A 10 -6.73 -13.49 -15.34
C ARG A 10 -8.11 -12.91 -15.69
N ASP A 11 -8.75 -12.20 -14.77
CA ASP A 11 -10.09 -11.64 -14.98
C ASP A 11 -10.10 -10.33 -15.81
N GLY A 12 -8.93 -9.70 -16.01
CA GLY A 12 -8.78 -8.47 -16.81
C GLY A 12 -9.51 -7.24 -16.25
N ALA A 13 -9.95 -7.27 -14.99
CA ALA A 13 -10.63 -6.16 -14.34
C ALA A 13 -9.64 -5.14 -13.74
N CYS A 14 -10.05 -3.88 -13.62
CA CYS A 14 -9.23 -2.84 -12.97
C CYS A 14 -8.84 -3.18 -11.51
N SER A 15 -9.57 -4.09 -10.85
CA SER A 15 -9.28 -4.59 -9.49
C SER A 15 -8.18 -5.64 -9.43
N SER A 16 -7.83 -6.26 -10.56
CA SER A 16 -6.80 -7.29 -10.69
C SER A 16 -5.61 -6.84 -11.55
N SER A 17 -5.71 -5.67 -12.19
CA SER A 17 -4.62 -5.03 -12.91
C SER A 17 -3.34 -5.03 -12.07
N THR A 18 -2.27 -5.53 -12.68
CA THR A 18 -0.97 -5.62 -12.01
C THR A 18 -0.36 -4.22 -11.85
N LEU A 19 0.50 -4.03 -10.85
CA LEU A 19 1.15 -2.74 -10.65
C LEU A 19 2.04 -2.32 -11.85
N LYS A 20 2.54 -3.28 -12.63
CA LYS A 20 3.20 -3.04 -13.94
C LYS A 20 2.27 -2.41 -14.97
N GLU A 21 0.98 -2.74 -14.94
CA GLU A 21 -0.05 -2.11 -15.78
C GLU A 21 -0.35 -0.69 -15.29
N ALA A 22 -0.39 -0.45 -13.98
CA ALA A 22 -0.56 0.91 -13.43
C ALA A 22 0.65 1.82 -13.74
N SER A 23 1.86 1.25 -13.76
CA SER A 23 3.10 1.90 -14.17
C SER A 23 3.13 2.31 -15.64
N SER A 24 2.49 1.57 -16.56
CA SER A 24 2.49 1.90 -18.01
C SER A 24 1.71 3.19 -18.33
N TRP A 25 0.81 3.61 -17.44
CA TRP A 25 0.06 4.86 -17.53
C TRP A 25 0.72 6.02 -16.74
N GLY A 26 1.90 5.81 -16.15
CA GLY A 26 2.61 6.82 -15.37
C GLY A 26 2.01 7.13 -13.99
N LYS A 27 1.12 6.27 -13.46
CA LYS A 27 0.44 6.48 -12.16
C LYS A 27 1.27 5.99 -10.97
N VAL A 28 2.26 5.13 -11.19
CA VAL A 28 3.11 4.56 -10.13
C VAL A 28 4.55 4.47 -10.64
N ASP A 29 5.51 4.73 -9.75
CA ASP A 29 6.95 4.59 -10.01
C ASP A 29 7.36 3.11 -9.91
N THR A 30 7.97 2.57 -10.97
CA THR A 30 8.28 1.15 -11.19
C THR A 30 9.30 0.57 -10.19
N THR A 31 9.98 1.42 -9.42
CA THR A 31 11.12 1.01 -8.60
C THR A 31 10.74 0.23 -7.33
N LYS A 32 9.52 0.38 -6.79
CA LYS A 32 9.07 -0.30 -5.55
C LYS A 32 7.59 -0.66 -5.59
N GLU A 33 7.25 -1.65 -6.41
CA GLU A 33 5.89 -2.17 -6.54
C GLU A 33 5.77 -3.63 -6.07
N GLN A 34 4.76 -3.95 -5.24
CA GLN A 34 4.48 -5.31 -4.80
C GLN A 34 2.97 -5.59 -4.77
N MET A 35 2.55 -6.62 -5.48
CA MET A 35 1.21 -7.19 -5.38
C MET A 35 1.26 -8.40 -4.44
N VAL A 36 0.36 -8.45 -3.47
CA VAL A 36 0.25 -9.53 -2.48
C VAL A 36 -1.14 -10.15 -2.62
N PHE A 37 -1.18 -11.44 -2.95
CA PHE A 37 -2.42 -12.18 -3.05
C PHE A 37 -2.84 -12.64 -1.64
N ALA A 38 -3.69 -11.85 -1.00
CA ALA A 38 -4.17 -12.13 0.35
C ALA A 38 -5.45 -11.33 0.66
N GLU A 39 -6.19 -11.81 1.64
CA GLU A 39 -7.34 -11.13 2.19
C GLU A 39 -6.88 -9.98 3.13
N ALA A 40 -7.51 -8.80 2.98
CA ALA A 40 -7.06 -7.58 3.62
C ALA A 40 -7.24 -7.59 5.14
N THR A 41 -8.35 -8.12 5.66
CA THR A 41 -8.62 -8.25 7.09
C THR A 41 -7.58 -9.10 7.82
N SER A 42 -6.98 -10.07 7.13
CA SER A 42 -5.93 -10.93 7.69
C SER A 42 -4.55 -10.28 7.67
N VAL A 43 -4.19 -9.59 6.58
CA VAL A 43 -2.82 -9.08 6.38
C VAL A 43 -2.64 -7.65 6.87
N LEU A 44 -3.66 -6.80 6.78
CA LEU A 44 -3.58 -5.40 7.17
C LEU A 44 -3.24 -5.21 8.65
N PRO A 45 -3.81 -5.97 9.61
CA PRO A 45 -3.43 -5.84 11.02
C PRO A 45 -1.97 -6.21 11.28
N LEU A 46 -1.43 -7.19 10.55
CA LEU A 46 -0.03 -7.61 10.68
C LEU A 46 0.93 -6.52 10.20
N ILE A 47 0.65 -5.91 9.02
CA ILE A 47 1.44 -4.79 8.49
C ILE A 47 1.37 -3.59 9.44
N ALA A 48 0.18 -3.26 9.94
CA ALA A 48 -0.01 -2.15 10.86
C ALA A 48 0.72 -2.39 12.19
N SER A 49 0.66 -3.61 12.71
CA SER A 49 1.39 -4.02 13.92
C SER A 49 2.90 -3.86 13.73
N ASP A 50 3.46 -4.42 12.66
CA ASP A 50 4.89 -4.31 12.37
C ASP A 50 5.35 -2.84 12.24
N ALA A 51 4.63 -2.04 11.44
CA ALA A 51 4.92 -0.62 11.27
C ALA A 51 4.79 0.20 12.57
N TYR A 52 3.91 -0.21 13.49
CA TYR A 52 3.76 0.45 14.79
C TYR A 52 4.88 0.07 15.76
N HIS A 53 5.20 -1.22 15.85
CA HIS A 53 6.17 -1.79 16.78
C HIS A 53 7.62 -1.50 16.39
N THR A 54 7.92 -1.33 15.10
CA THR A 54 9.23 -0.85 14.62
C THR A 54 9.58 0.56 15.12
N GLY A 55 8.60 1.35 15.55
CA GLY A 55 8.85 2.61 16.26
C GLY A 55 9.34 3.77 15.38
N GLU A 56 9.45 3.58 14.06
CA GLU A 56 9.84 4.62 13.08
C GLU A 56 8.98 5.89 13.18
N TRP A 57 7.72 5.75 13.61
CA TRP A 57 6.81 6.87 13.82
C TRP A 57 7.29 7.86 14.90
N LYS A 58 8.14 7.42 15.84
CA LYS A 58 8.67 8.27 16.92
C LYS A 58 9.60 9.37 16.43
N ASN A 59 10.31 9.12 15.32
CA ASN A 59 11.25 10.06 14.72
C ASN A 59 10.59 10.98 13.68
N ARG A 60 9.29 10.82 13.41
CA ARG A 60 8.57 11.66 12.45
C ARG A 60 8.24 13.01 13.08
N GLU A 61 8.41 14.09 12.30
CA GLU A 61 8.01 15.42 12.71
C GLU A 61 6.50 15.45 13.02
N ARG A 62 6.15 15.84 14.25
CA ARG A 62 4.75 16.00 14.63
C ARG A 62 4.15 17.15 13.86
N LYS A 63 3.13 16.86 13.06
CA LYS A 63 2.36 17.88 12.36
C LYS A 63 1.56 18.70 13.39
N ASN A 64 1.87 19.99 13.48
CA ASN A 64 1.23 20.93 14.40
C ASN A 64 -0.13 21.39 13.83
N PHE A 65 -1.07 20.46 13.68
CA PHE A 65 -2.40 20.75 13.11
C PHE A 65 -3.17 21.83 13.89
N SER A 66 -2.85 22.05 15.16
CA SER A 66 -3.40 23.13 15.99
C SER A 66 -2.97 24.54 15.58
N LYS A 67 -1.98 24.70 14.69
CA LYS A 67 -1.54 25.99 14.14
C LYS A 67 -2.15 26.30 12.77
N ILE A 68 -3.04 25.45 12.28
CA ILE A 68 -3.67 25.59 10.96
C ILE A 68 -4.87 26.56 11.00
N PHE A 69 -5.43 26.82 12.20
CA PHE A 69 -6.54 27.74 12.42
C PHE A 69 -6.16 28.81 13.44
#